data_AF-A0A4Y7PZZ6-F1
#
_entry.id   AF-A0A4Y7PZZ6-F1
#
_cell.length_a   1.000
_cell.length_b   1.000
_cell.length_c   1.000
_cell.angle_alpha   90.00
_cell.angle_beta   90.00
_cell.angle_gamma   90.00
#
_symmetry.space_group_name_H-M   'P 1'
#
loop_
_entity.id
_entity.type
_entity.pdbx_description
1 polymer ?
#
loop_
_entity_poly.entity_id
_entity_poly.type
_entity_poly.pdbx_seq_one_letter_code
_entity_poly.pdbx_strand_id
1 'polypeptide(L)'
;MSNNISIENLVDSTRNSTGIDLRLRDFFPGLNIPIESAPSISAGCNILLLSIYSLTTGNPSWSLFRIAVAPVIFYFIWDFGFGPYVTPANQVAVGMAVVAMYGLMRLLETTFDEFMDDTPSRWVYKGKELPLPTTFFQRLLFSIDLQTSLRGTSWFADTHWNWAPQALLTSPCRNQSRSQFIRNAIFWYAIQYLAIDILDTINKSRTWDTTHPYPITSLSILEQLVFSLSVCSYTILAITYMFSVISAIAVALGSAPANWPPMFDAPFSATSLADFWGRRWHWIFRRVFSR
;
A
#
# COMPACT_ATOMS: atom_id res chain seq x y z
N MET A 1 24.41 45.77 19.09
CA MET A 1 24.89 44.40 18.81
C MET A 1 24.65 44.13 17.33
N SER A 2 25.68 44.32 16.49
CA SER A 2 25.58 44.15 15.04
C SER A 2 25.92 42.71 14.65
N ASN A 3 24.98 42.03 13.99
CA ASN A 3 25.21 40.71 13.41
C ASN A 3 26.01 40.85 12.11
N ASN A 4 27.32 40.65 12.19
CA ASN A 4 28.16 40.40 11.02
C ASN A 4 27.90 38.98 10.52
N ILE A 5 26.93 38.84 9.62
CA ILE A 5 26.81 37.65 8.78
C ILE A 5 27.92 37.76 7.75
N SER A 6 29.00 37.00 7.96
CA SER A 6 30.14 36.92 7.05
C SER A 6 29.67 36.37 5.70
N ILE A 7 29.93 37.13 4.63
CA ILE A 7 29.63 36.78 3.23
C ILE A 7 30.25 35.42 2.83
N GLU A 8 31.32 34.99 3.51
CA GLU A 8 31.93 33.66 3.30
C GLU A 8 30.97 32.50 3.55
N ASN A 9 30.02 32.61 4.49
CA ASN A 9 29.05 31.54 4.75
C ASN A 9 27.98 31.41 3.64
N LEU A 10 27.76 32.45 2.84
CA LEU A 10 26.85 32.42 1.68
C LEU A 10 27.54 31.86 0.42
N VAL A 11 28.86 31.95 0.33
CA VAL A 11 29.64 31.48 -0.82
C VAL A 11 29.94 29.98 -0.73
N ASP A 12 30.06 29.40 0.48
CA ASP A 12 30.23 27.95 0.63
C ASP A 12 28.93 27.14 0.41
N SER A 13 27.75 27.76 0.63
CA SER A 13 26.46 27.12 0.32
C SER A 13 26.19 26.95 -1.18
N THR A 14 26.91 27.67 -2.05
CA THR A 14 26.67 27.67 -3.50
C THR A 14 27.67 26.83 -4.30
N ARG A 15 28.72 26.31 -3.66
CA ARG A 15 29.82 25.62 -4.36
C ARG A 15 29.76 24.09 -4.45
N ASN A 16 28.78 23.43 -3.83
CA ASN A 16 28.74 21.96 -3.73
C ASN A 16 27.62 21.22 -4.47
N SER A 17 26.83 21.85 -5.34
CA SER A 17 25.63 21.21 -5.92
C SER A 17 25.70 20.82 -7.40
N THR A 18 26.86 20.83 -8.06
CA THR A 18 26.95 20.44 -9.49
C THR A 18 27.35 19.00 -9.75
N GLY A 19 27.61 18.21 -8.70
CA GLY A 19 27.68 16.77 -8.84
C GLY A 19 26.26 16.21 -8.92
N ILE A 20 25.89 15.64 -10.08
CA ILE A 20 24.69 14.79 -10.16
C ILE A 20 24.90 13.66 -9.15
N ASP A 21 24.22 13.72 -8.00
CA ASP A 21 24.29 12.67 -6.99
C ASP A 21 23.50 11.46 -7.51
N LEU A 22 24.21 10.53 -8.15
CA LEU A 22 23.64 9.28 -8.68
C LEU A 22 23.42 8.23 -7.58
N ARG A 23 23.40 8.61 -6.30
CA ARG A 23 23.09 7.67 -5.22
C ARG A 23 21.66 7.16 -5.40
N LEU A 24 21.52 5.85 -5.56
CA LEU A 24 20.24 5.11 -5.55
C LEU A 24 19.36 5.39 -4.32
N ARG A 25 19.88 6.11 -3.31
CA ARG A 25 19.13 6.61 -2.16
C ARG A 25 17.93 7.47 -2.57
N ASP A 26 18.02 8.17 -3.70
CA ASP A 26 16.94 8.99 -4.25
C ASP A 26 16.07 8.24 -5.27
N PHE A 27 16.46 7.02 -5.66
CA PHE A 27 15.71 6.21 -6.61
C PHE A 27 14.45 5.60 -5.99
N PHE A 28 14.44 5.43 -4.65
CA PHE A 28 13.29 4.99 -3.87
C PHE A 28 13.28 5.64 -2.48
N PRO A 29 13.05 6.96 -2.38
CA PRO A 29 12.98 7.62 -1.07
C PRO A 29 11.94 6.94 -0.17
N GLY A 30 10.84 6.44 -0.74
CA GLY A 30 9.80 5.67 -0.04
C GLY A 30 10.26 4.41 0.69
N LEU A 31 11.46 3.88 0.41
CA LEU A 31 12.05 2.74 1.13
C LEU A 31 12.98 3.15 2.27
N ASN A 32 13.31 4.44 2.40
CA ASN A 32 14.16 4.98 3.48
C ASN A 32 13.34 5.15 4.77
N ILE A 33 12.69 4.08 5.21
CA ILE A 33 11.93 4.03 6.46
C ILE A 33 12.93 4.16 7.62
N PRO A 34 12.69 5.04 8.61
CA PRO A 34 13.54 5.19 9.78
C PRO A 34 13.69 3.86 10.51
N ILE A 35 14.93 3.43 10.77
CA ILE A 35 15.21 2.14 11.42
C ILE A 35 14.65 2.09 12.84
N GLU A 36 14.53 3.26 13.47
CA GLU A 36 13.92 3.46 14.79
C GLU A 36 12.45 3.05 14.82
N SER A 37 11.75 3.05 13.68
CA SER A 37 10.35 2.62 13.56
C SER A 37 10.19 1.11 13.39
N ALA A 38 11.29 0.39 13.13
CA ALA A 38 11.28 -1.05 12.87
C ALA A 38 10.74 -1.89 14.04
N PRO A 39 11.05 -1.59 15.32
CA PRO A 39 10.48 -2.31 16.45
C PRO A 39 8.95 -2.21 16.50
N SER A 40 8.39 -1.03 16.23
CA SER A 40 6.94 -0.80 16.29
C SER A 40 6.19 -1.57 15.21
N ILE A 41 6.62 -1.48 13.94
CA ILE A 41 5.99 -2.27 12.88
C ILE A 41 6.17 -3.78 13.08
N SER A 42 7.34 -4.21 13.55
CA SER A 42 7.60 -5.62 13.81
C SER A 42 6.70 -6.15 14.92
N ALA A 43 6.61 -5.44 16.05
CA ALA A 43 5.75 -5.82 17.16
C ALA A 43 4.27 -5.85 16.74
N GLY A 44 3.79 -4.78 16.10
CA GLY A 44 2.41 -4.69 15.60
C GLY A 44 2.07 -5.83 14.63
N CYS A 45 2.94 -6.10 13.64
CA CYS A 45 2.73 -7.17 12.67
C CYS A 45 2.77 -8.57 13.29
N ASN A 46 3.68 -8.85 14.24
CA ASN A 46 3.78 -10.17 14.87
C ASN A 46 2.60 -10.43 15.82
N ILE A 47 2.19 -9.43 16.60
CA ILE A 47 1.03 -9.59 17.50
C ILE A 47 -0.26 -9.72 16.67
N LEU A 48 -0.38 -8.96 15.58
CA LEU A 48 -1.48 -9.12 14.63
C LEU A 48 -1.49 -10.50 13.98
N LEU A 49 -0.33 -11.04 13.60
CA LEU A 49 -0.21 -12.40 13.07
C LEU A 49 -0.71 -13.44 14.07
N LEU A 50 -0.33 -13.31 15.35
CA LEU A 50 -0.81 -14.18 16.43
C LEU A 50 -2.33 -14.04 16.66
N SER A 51 -2.85 -12.82 16.58
CA SER A 51 -4.28 -12.55 16.64
C SER A 51 -5.02 -13.29 15.51
N ILE A 52 -4.53 -13.17 14.28
CA ILE A 52 -5.10 -13.87 13.11
C ILE A 52 -4.97 -15.39 13.25
N TYR A 53 -3.84 -15.88 13.73
CA TYR A 53 -3.63 -17.30 13.97
C TYR A 53 -4.69 -17.88 14.89
N SER A 54 -5.09 -17.14 15.92
CA SER A 54 -6.13 -17.56 16.86
C SER A 54 -7.49 -17.80 16.19
N LEU A 55 -7.83 -17.08 15.10
CA LEU A 55 -9.09 -17.28 14.34
C LEU A 55 -9.22 -18.71 13.83
N THR A 56 -8.11 -19.31 13.42
CA THR A 56 -8.13 -20.66 12.84
C THR A 56 -8.50 -21.72 13.88
N THR A 57 -8.35 -21.45 15.18
CA THR A 57 -8.50 -22.46 16.25
C THR A 57 -9.94 -22.91 16.46
N GLY A 58 -10.91 -22.09 16.04
CA GLY A 58 -12.33 -22.36 16.22
C GLY A 58 -12.80 -22.33 17.68
N ASN A 59 -11.96 -21.92 18.63
CA ASN A 59 -12.34 -21.79 20.04
C ASN A 59 -12.78 -20.33 20.33
N PRO A 60 -14.06 -20.09 20.69
CA PRO A 60 -14.59 -18.75 20.96
C PRO A 60 -13.88 -17.99 22.09
N SER A 61 -13.16 -18.69 22.96
CA SER A 61 -12.39 -18.05 24.04
C SER A 61 -11.26 -17.16 23.49
N TRP A 62 -10.80 -17.43 22.27
CA TRP A 62 -9.78 -16.60 21.61
C TRP A 62 -10.31 -15.24 21.14
N SER A 63 -11.63 -15.05 21.05
CA SER A 63 -12.21 -13.74 20.72
C SER A 63 -11.91 -12.72 21.81
N LEU A 64 -11.95 -13.13 23.08
CA LEU A 64 -11.52 -12.29 24.21
C LEU A 64 -10.02 -11.98 24.15
N PHE A 65 -9.20 -12.95 23.77
CA PHE A 65 -7.76 -12.71 23.56
C PHE A 65 -7.53 -11.65 22.49
N ARG A 66 -8.19 -11.74 21.33
CA ARG A 66 -8.05 -10.77 20.24
C ARG A 66 -8.48 -9.37 20.66
N ILE A 67 -9.61 -9.25 21.36
CA ILE A 67 -10.07 -7.97 21.93
C ILE A 67 -9.03 -7.41 22.91
N ALA A 68 -8.47 -8.26 23.79
CA ALA A 68 -7.50 -7.83 24.79
C ALA A 68 -6.17 -7.35 24.17
N VAL A 69 -5.70 -7.98 23.08
CA VAL A 69 -4.46 -7.56 22.41
C VAL A 69 -4.66 -6.44 21.39
N ALA A 70 -5.89 -6.16 20.97
CA ALA A 70 -6.18 -5.14 19.96
C ALA A 70 -5.64 -3.73 20.31
N PRO A 71 -5.76 -3.21 21.54
CA PRO A 71 -5.17 -1.92 21.91
C PRO A 71 -3.64 -1.90 21.78
N VAL A 72 -2.98 -3.03 22.05
CA VAL A 72 -1.52 -3.17 21.93
C VAL A 72 -1.09 -3.16 20.47
N ILE A 73 -1.80 -3.91 19.61
CA ILE A 73 -1.58 -3.89 18.16
C ILE A 73 -1.82 -2.48 17.62
N PHE A 74 -2.93 -1.85 18.01
CA PHE A 74 -3.28 -0.48 17.61
C PHE A 74 -2.14 0.47 17.95
N TYR A 75 -1.65 0.44 19.20
CA TYR A 75 -0.55 1.30 19.63
C TYR A 75 0.69 1.16 18.75
N PHE A 76 1.16 -0.06 18.53
CA PHE A 76 2.40 -0.29 17.75
C PHE A 76 2.24 0.07 16.26
N ILE A 77 1.08 -0.22 15.67
CA ILE A 77 0.81 0.13 14.27
C ILE A 77 0.61 1.64 14.11
N TRP A 78 -0.09 2.29 15.06
CA TRP A 78 -0.25 3.74 15.09
C TRP A 78 1.09 4.45 15.30
N ASP A 79 1.89 3.98 16.25
CA ASP A 79 3.21 4.53 16.52
C ASP A 79 4.09 4.43 15.27
N PHE A 80 4.13 3.28 14.58
CA PHE A 80 4.84 3.17 13.31
C PHE A 80 4.39 4.21 12.26
N GLY A 81 3.09 4.47 12.13
CA GLY A 81 2.56 5.40 11.11
C GLY A 81 2.65 6.88 11.47
N PHE A 82 2.55 7.21 12.75
CA PHE A 82 2.30 8.58 13.24
C PHE A 82 3.20 8.98 14.42
N GLY A 83 4.10 8.12 14.84
CA GLY A 83 5.09 8.40 15.87
C GLY A 83 6.09 9.48 15.43
N PRO A 84 6.86 10.04 16.37
CA PRO A 84 7.77 11.16 16.13
C PRO A 84 9.08 10.74 15.43
N TYR A 85 8.97 9.92 14.37
CA TYR A 85 10.10 9.47 13.58
C TYR A 85 10.54 10.55 12.58
N VAL A 86 11.85 10.80 12.51
CA VAL A 86 12.41 11.75 11.53
C VAL A 86 12.44 11.07 10.17
N THR A 87 11.55 11.46 9.28
CA THR A 87 11.52 10.95 7.90
C THR A 87 12.34 11.84 6.97
N PRO A 88 13.07 11.28 6.00
CA PRO A 88 13.88 12.07 5.07
C PRO A 88 13.03 12.84 4.05
N ALA A 89 11.77 12.44 3.85
CA ALA A 89 10.83 13.10 2.95
C ALA A 89 9.37 12.83 3.36
N ASN A 90 8.48 13.77 3.02
CA ASN A 90 7.04 13.64 3.27
C ASN A 90 6.43 12.36 2.66
N GLN A 91 6.94 11.92 1.51
CA GLN A 91 6.50 10.67 0.87
C GLN A 91 6.72 9.44 1.77
N VAL A 92 7.81 9.41 2.55
CA VAL A 92 8.10 8.32 3.48
C VAL A 92 7.09 8.31 4.62
N ALA A 93 6.81 9.49 5.20
CA ALA A 93 5.79 9.63 6.23
C ALA A 93 4.40 9.20 5.74
N VAL A 94 4.01 9.60 4.53
CA VAL A 94 2.75 9.16 3.90
C VAL A 94 2.74 7.64 3.69
N GLY A 95 3.84 7.06 3.22
CA GLY A 95 3.97 5.61 3.06
C GLY A 95 3.82 4.84 4.37
N MET A 96 4.46 5.32 5.44
CA MET A 96 4.34 4.77 6.79
C MET A 96 2.89 4.86 7.29
N ALA A 97 2.24 6.02 7.13
CA ALA A 97 0.84 6.21 7.50
C ALA A 97 -0.11 5.28 6.73
N VAL A 98 0.12 5.06 5.43
CA VAL A 98 -0.67 4.12 4.61
C VAL A 98 -0.51 2.68 5.08
N VAL A 99 0.71 2.23 5.38
CA VAL A 99 0.98 0.89 5.93
C VAL A 99 0.34 0.74 7.31
N ALA A 100 0.41 1.78 8.17
CA ALA A 100 -0.28 1.78 9.45
C ALA A 100 -1.79 1.67 9.29
N MET A 101 -2.38 2.45 8.39
CA MET A 101 -3.80 2.37 8.07
C MET A 101 -4.20 0.95 7.63
N TYR A 102 -3.39 0.28 6.80
CA TYR A 102 -3.63 -1.12 6.44
C TYR A 102 -3.59 -2.07 7.64
N GLY A 103 -2.58 -1.91 8.51
CA GLY A 103 -2.48 -2.70 9.74
C GLY A 103 -3.70 -2.51 10.66
N LEU A 104 -4.17 -1.27 10.80
CA LEU A 104 -5.35 -0.94 11.60
C LEU A 104 -6.64 -1.49 10.98
N MET A 105 -6.81 -1.38 9.66
CA MET A 105 -7.96 -1.98 8.98
C MET A 105 -7.97 -3.51 9.11
N ARG A 106 -6.80 -4.16 9.00
CA ARG A 106 -6.67 -5.60 9.24
C ARG A 106 -6.98 -5.96 10.68
N LEU A 107 -6.52 -5.16 11.64
CA LEU A 107 -6.83 -5.33 13.06
C LEU A 107 -8.34 -5.28 13.29
N LEU A 108 -9.02 -4.26 12.76
CA LEU A 108 -10.47 -4.12 12.86
C LEU A 108 -11.18 -5.33 12.28
N GLU A 109 -10.80 -5.71 11.05
CA GLU A 109 -11.39 -6.85 10.36
C GLU A 109 -11.24 -8.13 11.17
N THR A 110 -10.03 -8.46 11.62
CA THR A 110 -9.72 -9.77 12.22
C THR A 110 -10.06 -9.87 13.71
N THR A 111 -10.22 -8.73 14.39
CA THR A 111 -10.68 -8.70 15.78
C THR A 111 -12.19 -8.80 15.85
N PHE A 112 -12.89 -8.11 14.95
CA PHE A 112 -14.34 -7.98 15.01
C PHE A 112 -15.11 -8.84 13.99
N ASP A 113 -14.42 -9.55 13.08
CA ASP A 113 -15.04 -10.40 12.04
C ASP A 113 -16.14 -11.30 12.60
N GLU A 114 -15.84 -12.00 13.68
CA GLU A 114 -16.72 -12.99 14.29
C GLU A 114 -18.01 -12.41 14.86
N PHE A 115 -18.07 -11.08 15.08
CA PHE A 115 -19.30 -10.41 15.53
C PHE A 115 -20.15 -9.92 14.37
N MET A 116 -19.57 -9.75 13.19
CA MET A 116 -20.22 -9.18 12.00
C MET A 116 -20.65 -10.26 11.01
N ASP A 117 -19.86 -11.33 10.88
CA ASP A 117 -20.04 -12.38 9.88
C ASP A 117 -20.32 -13.73 10.55
N ASP A 118 -21.30 -14.48 10.01
CA ASP A 118 -21.66 -15.82 10.48
C ASP A 118 -20.55 -16.86 10.27
N THR A 119 -19.58 -16.58 9.38
CA THR A 119 -18.51 -17.50 9.04
C THR A 119 -17.16 -16.79 8.94
N PRO A 120 -16.08 -17.41 9.46
CA PRO A 120 -14.75 -16.84 9.33
C PRO A 120 -14.28 -16.87 7.88
N SER A 121 -13.35 -15.98 7.55
CA SER A 121 -12.62 -15.97 6.28
C SER A 121 -12.13 -17.38 5.91
N ARG A 122 -12.39 -17.83 4.68
CA ARG A 122 -11.91 -19.14 4.20
C ARG A 122 -11.19 -19.03 2.87
N TRP A 123 -10.23 -19.92 2.68
CA TRP A 123 -9.65 -20.14 1.37
C TRP A 123 -10.63 -20.85 0.45
N VAL A 124 -10.64 -20.44 -0.81
CA VAL A 124 -11.29 -21.11 -1.91
C VAL A 124 -10.19 -21.57 -2.86
N TYR A 125 -10.03 -22.89 -2.98
CA TYR A 125 -9.06 -23.50 -3.88
C TYR A 125 -9.80 -24.13 -5.06
N LYS A 126 -9.50 -23.66 -6.27
CA LYS A 126 -10.15 -24.14 -7.51
C LYS A 126 -11.69 -24.13 -7.42
N GLY A 127 -12.26 -23.09 -6.82
CA GLY A 127 -13.70 -22.93 -6.65
C GLY A 127 -14.32 -23.73 -5.50
N LYS A 128 -13.53 -24.51 -4.76
CA LYS A 128 -13.99 -25.23 -3.57
C LYS A 128 -13.49 -24.55 -2.31
N GLU A 129 -14.42 -24.18 -1.44
CA GLU A 129 -14.10 -23.65 -0.12
C GLU A 129 -13.44 -24.73 0.74
N LEU A 130 -12.28 -24.39 1.32
CA LEU A 130 -11.51 -25.26 2.18
C LEU A 130 -11.94 -25.08 3.65
N PRO A 131 -11.88 -26.15 4.47
CA PRO A 131 -12.07 -26.00 5.91
C PRO A 131 -10.91 -25.18 6.52
N LEU A 132 -11.14 -24.68 7.73
CA LEU A 132 -10.08 -24.01 8.49
C LEU A 132 -8.88 -24.96 8.69
N PRO A 133 -7.65 -24.43 8.62
CA PRO A 133 -6.44 -25.23 8.77
C PRO A 133 -6.34 -25.81 10.18
N THR A 134 -5.93 -27.07 10.28
CA THR A 134 -5.84 -27.77 11.58
C THR A 134 -4.42 -27.86 12.10
N THR A 135 -3.43 -28.00 11.21
CA THR A 135 -2.00 -28.14 11.58
C THR A 135 -1.34 -26.79 11.85
N PHE A 136 -0.30 -26.79 12.68
CA PHE A 136 0.43 -25.55 13.03
C PHE A 136 0.90 -24.76 11.80
N PHE A 137 1.56 -25.42 10.85
CA PHE A 137 2.09 -24.78 9.65
C PHE A 137 1.01 -24.24 8.73
N GLN A 138 -0.10 -24.97 8.55
CA GLN A 138 -1.21 -24.49 7.72
C GLN A 138 -1.86 -23.25 8.34
N ARG A 139 -2.01 -23.21 9.67
CA ARG A 139 -2.52 -22.03 10.40
C ARG A 139 -1.59 -20.83 10.26
N LEU A 140 -0.28 -21.06 10.33
CA LEU A 140 0.72 -20.00 10.13
C LEU A 140 0.64 -19.44 8.69
N LEU A 141 0.62 -20.30 7.68
CA LEU A 141 0.49 -19.89 6.27
C LEU A 141 -0.83 -19.15 6.01
N PHE A 142 -1.93 -19.62 6.59
CA PHE A 142 -3.22 -18.93 6.57
C PHE A 142 -3.14 -17.54 7.16
N SER A 143 -2.46 -17.39 8.29
CA SER A 143 -2.36 -16.12 8.99
C SER A 143 -1.52 -15.11 8.21
N ILE A 144 -0.40 -15.55 7.66
CA ILE A 144 0.47 -14.73 6.81
C ILE A 144 -0.29 -14.27 5.55
N ASP A 145 -1.00 -15.19 4.90
CA ASP A 145 -1.76 -14.90 3.70
C ASP A 145 -2.91 -13.92 3.99
N LEU A 146 -3.66 -14.11 5.10
CA LEU A 146 -4.75 -13.21 5.46
C LEU A 146 -4.24 -11.83 5.85
N GLN A 147 -3.16 -11.75 6.63
CA GLN A 147 -2.56 -10.49 7.05
C GLN A 147 -2.14 -9.64 5.84
N THR A 148 -1.59 -10.29 4.82
CA THR A 148 -1.05 -9.64 3.62
C THR A 148 -2.04 -9.53 2.46
N SER A 149 -3.26 -10.08 2.59
CA SER A 149 -4.29 -10.07 1.54
C SER A 149 -5.40 -9.07 1.82
N LEU A 150 -5.33 -7.88 1.23
CA LEU A 150 -6.38 -6.85 1.38
C LEU A 150 -7.54 -7.00 0.37
N ARG A 151 -7.28 -7.61 -0.79
CA ARG A 151 -8.23 -7.65 -1.90
C ARG A 151 -8.94 -8.99 -2.06
N GLY A 152 -8.55 -9.98 -1.27
CA GLY A 152 -9.09 -11.34 -1.34
C GLY A 152 -8.28 -12.24 -2.27
N THR A 153 -7.16 -11.76 -2.79
CA THR A 153 -6.16 -12.58 -3.50
C THR A 153 -5.33 -13.41 -2.52
N SER A 154 -4.76 -14.55 -2.92
CA SER A 154 -3.87 -15.33 -2.06
C SER A 154 -2.44 -15.33 -2.60
N TRP A 155 -1.44 -15.59 -1.76
CA TRP A 155 -0.09 -15.94 -2.24
C TRP A 155 -0.04 -17.32 -2.91
N PHE A 156 -1.00 -18.20 -2.61
CA PHE A 156 -1.03 -19.57 -3.10
C PHE A 156 -1.71 -19.68 -4.46
N ALA A 157 -1.15 -20.52 -5.33
CA ALA A 157 -1.69 -20.74 -6.66
C ALA A 157 -3.13 -21.27 -6.61
N ASP A 158 -3.98 -20.82 -7.53
CA ASP A 158 -5.39 -21.20 -7.63
C ASP A 158 -6.21 -21.01 -6.35
N THR A 159 -5.72 -20.16 -5.45
CA THR A 159 -6.32 -19.89 -4.15
C THR A 159 -6.71 -18.43 -4.07
N HIS A 160 -7.87 -18.16 -3.47
CA HIS A 160 -8.30 -16.82 -3.11
C HIS A 160 -9.15 -16.91 -1.84
N TRP A 161 -9.54 -15.78 -1.29
CA TRP A 161 -10.45 -15.73 -0.17
C TRP A 161 -11.91 -15.78 -0.63
N ASN A 162 -12.79 -16.35 0.19
CA ASN A 162 -14.22 -16.47 -0.11
C ASN A 162 -14.95 -15.13 -0.34
N TRP A 163 -14.40 -14.04 0.21
CA TRP A 163 -14.87 -12.67 0.02
C TRP A 163 -14.23 -11.93 -1.16
N ALA A 164 -13.37 -12.59 -1.96
CA ALA A 164 -12.74 -11.96 -3.12
C ALA A 164 -13.80 -11.51 -4.15
N PRO A 165 -13.82 -10.23 -4.56
CA PRO A 165 -14.73 -9.76 -5.60
C PRO A 165 -14.62 -10.58 -6.89
N GLN A 166 -15.77 -10.93 -7.49
CA GLN A 166 -15.81 -11.71 -8.73
C GLN A 166 -14.99 -11.08 -9.87
N ALA A 167 -14.94 -9.75 -9.93
CA ALA A 167 -14.15 -9.01 -10.92
C ALA A 167 -12.64 -9.33 -10.85
N LEU A 168 -12.11 -9.67 -9.67
CA LEU A 168 -10.72 -10.11 -9.51
C LEU A 168 -10.51 -11.51 -10.10
N LEU A 169 -11.48 -12.40 -9.91
CA LEU A 169 -11.39 -13.81 -10.30
C LEU A 169 -11.46 -14.03 -11.82
N THR A 170 -12.05 -13.06 -12.53
CA THR A 170 -12.18 -13.03 -14.00
C THR A 170 -11.08 -12.23 -14.69
N SER A 171 -10.03 -11.81 -13.97
CA SER A 171 -8.99 -10.95 -14.54
C SER A 171 -8.23 -11.61 -15.70
N PRO A 172 -7.95 -10.88 -16.81
CA PRO A 172 -7.18 -11.40 -17.95
C PRO A 172 -5.78 -11.89 -17.59
N CYS A 173 -5.19 -11.38 -16.50
CA CYS A 173 -3.88 -11.80 -15.99
C CYS A 173 -3.82 -13.27 -15.59
N ARG A 174 -4.97 -13.94 -15.41
CA ARG A 174 -5.07 -15.34 -15.01
C ARG A 174 -4.41 -16.31 -15.97
N ASN A 175 -4.41 -16.00 -17.28
CA ASN A 175 -3.90 -16.88 -18.32
C ASN A 175 -2.45 -16.58 -18.72
N GLN A 176 -1.77 -15.67 -18.02
CA GLN A 176 -0.41 -15.27 -18.35
C GLN A 176 0.62 -16.21 -17.73
N SER A 177 1.65 -16.57 -18.49
CA SER A 177 2.84 -17.22 -17.92
C SER A 177 3.63 -16.23 -17.04
N ARG A 178 4.40 -16.75 -16.06
CA ARG A 178 5.23 -15.92 -15.18
C ARG A 178 6.19 -14.99 -15.96
N SER A 179 6.81 -15.51 -17.02
CA SER A 179 7.73 -14.73 -17.87
C SER A 179 7.01 -13.60 -18.61
N GLN A 180 5.83 -13.88 -19.17
CA GLN A 180 5.01 -12.83 -19.80
C GLN A 180 4.57 -11.76 -18.81
N PHE A 181 4.15 -12.17 -17.61
CA PHE A 181 3.78 -11.24 -16.55
C PHE A 181 4.96 -10.34 -16.16
N ILE A 182 6.14 -10.92 -15.90
CA ILE A 182 7.34 -10.15 -15.51
C ILE A 182 7.77 -9.18 -16.62
N ARG A 183 7.78 -9.62 -17.88
CA ARG A 183 8.10 -8.73 -19.03
C ARG A 183 7.12 -7.57 -19.12
N ASN A 184 5.82 -7.85 -18.99
CA ASN A 184 4.79 -6.82 -18.98
C ASN A 184 4.94 -5.87 -17.79
N ALA A 185 5.24 -6.41 -16.60
CA ALA A 185 5.46 -5.62 -15.40
C ALA A 185 6.66 -4.68 -15.55
N ILE A 186 7.79 -5.16 -16.09
CA ILE A 186 8.98 -4.34 -16.36
C ILE A 186 8.68 -3.23 -17.37
N PHE A 187 8.00 -3.58 -18.47
CA PHE A 187 7.61 -2.61 -19.50
C PHE A 187 6.73 -1.50 -18.93
N TRP A 188 5.64 -1.88 -18.24
CA TRP A 188 4.74 -0.91 -17.62
C TRP A 188 5.39 -0.15 -16.47
N TYR A 189 6.32 -0.77 -15.75
CA TYR A 189 7.10 -0.09 -14.72
C TYR A 189 7.96 1.04 -15.33
N ALA A 190 8.64 0.78 -16.45
CA ALA A 190 9.43 1.80 -17.13
C ALA A 190 8.56 2.98 -17.61
N ILE A 191 7.37 2.69 -18.17
CA ILE A 191 6.42 3.74 -18.57
C ILE A 191 5.94 4.54 -17.36
N GLN A 192 5.54 3.87 -16.27
CA GLN A 192 5.07 4.54 -15.06
C GLN A 192 6.17 5.39 -14.43
N TYR A 193 7.42 4.92 -14.43
CA TYR A 193 8.57 5.69 -13.95
C TYR A 193 8.75 6.98 -14.74
N LEU A 194 8.75 6.91 -16.08
CA LEU A 194 8.85 8.10 -16.93
C LEU A 194 7.67 9.05 -16.72
N ALA A 195 6.45 8.53 -16.54
CA ALA A 195 5.29 9.35 -16.25
C ALA A 195 5.42 10.06 -14.89
N ILE A 196 5.87 9.36 -13.85
CA ILE A 196 6.13 9.95 -12.53
C ILE A 196 7.20 11.04 -12.63
N ASP A 197 8.29 10.81 -13.36
CA ASP A 197 9.38 11.78 -13.56
C ASP A 197 8.90 13.06 -14.25
N ILE A 198 8.07 12.93 -15.29
CA ILE A 198 7.45 14.08 -15.97
C ILE A 198 6.54 14.86 -15.01
N LEU A 199 5.67 14.18 -14.28
CA LEU A 199 4.74 14.83 -13.35
C LEU A 199 5.47 15.52 -12.18
N ASP A 200 6.50 14.87 -11.64
CA ASP A 200 7.36 15.43 -10.61
C ASP A 200 8.11 16.66 -11.13
N THR A 201 8.64 16.60 -12.36
CA THR A 201 9.25 17.75 -13.04
C THR A 201 8.26 18.90 -13.21
N ILE A 202 7.01 18.63 -13.63
CA ILE A 202 5.95 19.65 -13.72
C ILE A 202 5.73 20.29 -12.34
N ASN A 203 5.57 19.48 -11.30
CA ASN A 203 5.30 19.97 -9.94
C ASN A 203 6.47 20.79 -9.36
N LYS A 204 7.71 20.45 -9.71
CA LYS A 204 8.94 21.15 -9.30
C LYS A 204 9.32 22.33 -10.19
N SER A 205 8.75 22.45 -11.38
CA SER A 205 9.01 23.56 -12.31
C SER A 205 8.55 24.92 -11.76
N ARG A 206 7.69 24.90 -10.73
CA ARG A 206 7.17 26.08 -10.04
C ARG A 206 7.72 26.15 -8.62
N THR A 207 8.14 27.35 -8.23
CA THR A 207 8.34 27.70 -6.83
C THR A 207 6.98 27.95 -6.18
N TRP A 208 6.68 27.19 -5.13
CA TRP A 208 5.43 27.33 -4.39
C TRP A 208 5.61 28.29 -3.23
N ASP A 209 4.70 29.26 -3.10
CA ASP A 209 4.64 30.10 -1.90
C ASP A 209 4.03 29.31 -0.74
N THR A 210 4.92 28.82 0.13
CA THR A 210 4.55 28.03 1.31
C THR A 210 3.93 28.85 2.45
N THR A 211 3.90 30.18 2.34
CA THR A 211 3.21 31.04 3.33
C THR A 211 1.70 31.04 3.14
N HIS A 212 1.23 30.70 1.94
CA HIS A 212 -0.19 30.56 1.64
C HIS A 212 -0.66 29.12 1.91
N PRO A 213 -1.80 28.93 2.61
CA PRO A 213 -2.32 27.58 2.86
C PRO A 213 -2.85 26.88 1.60
N TYR A 214 -3.22 27.64 0.57
CA TYR A 214 -3.83 27.12 -0.67
C TYR A 214 -3.17 27.70 -1.93
N PRO A 215 -1.85 27.48 -2.14
CA PRO A 215 -1.08 28.18 -3.17
C PRO A 215 -1.49 27.81 -4.61
N ILE A 216 -2.22 26.70 -4.80
CA ILE A 216 -2.80 26.34 -6.11
C ILE A 216 -3.96 27.28 -6.47
N THR A 217 -4.78 27.71 -5.51
CA THR A 217 -6.01 28.48 -5.77
C THR A 217 -5.77 29.90 -6.24
N SER A 218 -4.56 30.44 -6.04
CA SER A 218 -4.15 31.76 -6.52
C SER A 218 -3.70 31.76 -7.99
N LEU A 219 -3.63 30.59 -8.64
CA LEU A 219 -3.18 30.45 -10.02
C LEU A 219 -4.33 30.71 -11.01
N SER A 220 -3.98 30.91 -12.29
CA SER A 220 -5.01 30.92 -13.34
C SER A 220 -5.69 29.54 -13.45
N ILE A 221 -6.95 29.50 -13.89
CA ILE A 221 -7.73 28.26 -13.98
C ILE A 221 -7.00 27.18 -14.78
N LEU A 222 -6.33 27.55 -15.87
CA LEU A 222 -5.58 26.60 -16.70
C LEU A 222 -4.44 25.94 -15.90
N GLU A 223 -3.68 26.72 -15.14
CA GLU A 223 -2.61 26.20 -14.30
C GLU A 223 -3.17 25.34 -13.16
N GLN A 224 -4.27 25.76 -12.54
CA GLN A 224 -4.95 24.96 -11.53
C GLN A 224 -5.32 23.58 -12.07
N LEU A 225 -5.85 23.50 -13.29
CA LEU A 225 -6.17 22.24 -13.95
C LEU A 225 -4.94 21.39 -14.19
N VAL A 226 -3.84 21.97 -14.71
CA VAL A 226 -2.58 21.25 -14.96
C VAL A 226 -2.02 20.65 -13.66
N PHE A 227 -1.89 21.44 -12.60
CA PHE A 227 -1.33 20.95 -11.34
C PHE A 227 -2.28 19.96 -10.64
N SER A 228 -3.60 20.18 -10.70
CA SER A 228 -4.57 19.24 -10.14
C SER A 228 -4.53 17.89 -10.86
N LEU A 229 -4.50 17.90 -12.20
CA LEU A 229 -4.36 16.69 -13.00
C LEU A 229 -3.02 15.98 -12.73
N SER A 230 -1.95 16.75 -12.56
CA SER A 230 -0.63 16.23 -12.21
C SER A 230 -0.66 15.48 -10.88
N VAL A 231 -1.18 16.10 -9.82
CA VAL A 231 -1.29 15.49 -8.48
C VAL A 231 -2.21 14.26 -8.49
N CYS A 232 -3.36 14.33 -9.16
CA CYS A 232 -4.28 13.20 -9.29
C CYS A 232 -3.63 12.02 -10.04
N SER A 233 -2.94 12.30 -11.14
CA SER A 233 -2.24 11.28 -11.94
C SER A 233 -1.08 10.66 -11.15
N TYR A 234 -0.30 11.50 -10.45
CA TYR A 234 0.78 11.06 -9.59
C TYR A 234 0.26 10.13 -8.48
N THR A 235 -0.90 10.43 -7.90
CA THR A 235 -1.52 9.59 -6.86
C THR A 235 -1.86 8.20 -7.38
N ILE A 236 -2.49 8.10 -8.56
CA ILE A 236 -2.80 6.81 -9.19
C ILE A 236 -1.51 6.05 -9.49
N LEU A 237 -0.51 6.73 -10.07
CA LEU A 237 0.77 6.15 -10.44
C LEU A 237 1.56 5.68 -9.21
N ALA A 238 1.56 6.42 -8.10
CA ALA A 238 2.25 6.02 -6.87
C ALA A 238 1.72 4.68 -6.33
N ILE A 239 0.39 4.46 -6.44
CA ILE A 239 -0.24 3.19 -6.06
C ILE A 239 0.14 2.08 -7.04
N THR A 240 -0.03 2.30 -8.35
CA THR A 240 0.23 1.25 -9.36
C THR A 240 1.71 0.90 -9.46
N TYR A 241 2.60 1.87 -9.31
CA TYR A 241 4.04 1.71 -9.43
C TYR A 241 4.58 0.78 -8.34
N MET A 242 4.24 1.05 -7.07
CA MET A 242 4.63 0.18 -5.96
C MET A 242 4.01 -1.22 -6.08
N PHE A 243 2.75 -1.29 -6.51
CA PHE A 243 2.10 -2.57 -6.77
C PHE A 243 2.79 -3.36 -7.90
N SER A 244 3.22 -2.70 -8.98
CA SER A 244 3.97 -3.34 -10.07
C SER A 244 5.30 -3.93 -9.58
N VAL A 245 6.03 -3.21 -8.72
CA VAL A 245 7.28 -3.72 -8.11
C VAL A 245 7.00 -4.94 -7.25
N ILE A 246 6.07 -4.83 -6.29
CA ILE A 246 5.76 -5.91 -5.35
C ILE A 246 5.24 -7.14 -6.09
N SER A 247 4.34 -6.96 -7.07
CA SER A 247 3.81 -8.06 -7.87
C SER A 247 4.88 -8.75 -8.72
N ALA A 248 5.78 -7.99 -9.34
CA ALA A 248 6.88 -8.56 -10.11
C ALA A 248 7.80 -9.39 -9.22
N ILE A 249 8.17 -8.87 -8.03
CA ILE A 249 8.98 -9.59 -7.05
C ILE A 249 8.26 -10.86 -6.60
N ALA A 250 6.99 -10.77 -6.22
CA ALA A 250 6.22 -11.91 -5.74
C ALA A 250 6.08 -13.01 -6.80
N VAL A 251 5.81 -12.65 -8.06
CA VAL A 251 5.74 -13.60 -9.17
C VAL A 251 7.10 -14.22 -9.48
N ALA A 252 8.19 -13.45 -9.40
CA ALA A 252 9.55 -13.96 -9.54
C ALA A 252 9.91 -14.96 -8.43
N LEU A 253 9.43 -14.72 -7.20
CA LEU A 253 9.58 -15.63 -6.05
C LEU A 253 8.61 -16.82 -6.07
N GLY A 254 7.78 -16.95 -7.11
CA GLY A 254 6.97 -18.15 -7.36
C GLY A 254 5.47 -17.97 -7.24
N SER A 255 4.97 -16.79 -6.86
CA SER A 255 3.51 -16.52 -6.86
C SER A 255 2.92 -16.70 -8.25
N ALA A 256 1.65 -17.10 -8.32
CA ALA A 256 0.92 -17.17 -9.58
C ALA A 256 0.58 -15.75 -10.09
N PRO A 257 0.78 -15.44 -11.39
CA PRO A 257 0.37 -14.15 -11.98
C PRO A 257 -1.11 -13.81 -11.77
N ALA A 258 -1.97 -14.84 -11.75
CA ALA A 258 -3.40 -14.72 -11.48
C ALA A 258 -3.73 -14.05 -10.14
N ASN A 259 -2.82 -14.14 -9.17
CA ASN A 259 -3.01 -13.59 -7.82
C ASN A 259 -2.63 -12.10 -7.73
N TRP A 260 -2.08 -11.55 -8.81
CA TRP A 260 -1.64 -10.15 -8.90
C TRP A 260 -2.41 -9.40 -9.98
N PRO A 261 -3.76 -9.37 -9.94
CA PRO A 261 -4.53 -8.59 -10.88
C PRO A 261 -4.21 -7.10 -10.71
N PRO A 262 -4.34 -6.30 -11.80
CA PRO A 262 -4.10 -4.86 -11.77
C PRO A 262 -4.84 -4.18 -10.62
N MET A 263 -4.28 -3.09 -10.09
CA MET A 263 -4.91 -2.39 -8.97
C MET A 263 -6.25 -1.75 -9.34
N PHE A 264 -6.41 -1.36 -10.60
CA PHE A 264 -7.58 -0.68 -11.13
C PHE A 264 -8.11 -1.44 -12.36
N ASP A 265 -9.42 -1.39 -12.60
CA ASP A 265 -10.08 -1.97 -13.79
C ASP A 265 -10.65 -0.87 -14.70
N ALA A 266 -9.76 -0.24 -15.48
CA ALA A 266 -10.10 0.84 -16.42
C ALA A 266 -11.06 1.88 -15.81
N PRO A 267 -10.63 2.61 -14.76
CA PRO A 267 -11.50 3.49 -13.96
C PRO A 267 -12.19 4.57 -14.80
N PHE A 268 -11.52 5.09 -15.82
CA PHE A 268 -12.08 6.11 -16.71
C PHE A 268 -13.08 5.58 -17.75
N SER A 269 -13.30 4.26 -17.80
CA SER A 269 -14.37 3.64 -18.58
C SER A 269 -15.63 3.37 -17.75
N ALA A 270 -15.73 3.97 -16.56
CA ALA A 270 -16.91 3.86 -15.70
C ALA A 270 -18.13 4.52 -16.35
N THR A 271 -19.28 3.83 -16.30
CA THR A 271 -20.56 4.39 -16.79
C THR A 271 -21.38 5.06 -15.69
N SER A 272 -20.98 4.93 -14.43
CA SER A 272 -21.59 5.56 -13.27
C SER A 272 -20.60 5.67 -12.10
N LEU A 273 -20.92 6.48 -11.09
CA LEU A 273 -20.15 6.54 -9.85
C LEU A 273 -20.16 5.19 -9.10
N ALA A 274 -21.27 4.45 -9.18
CA ALA A 274 -21.37 3.12 -8.60
C ALA A 274 -20.43 2.12 -9.31
N ASP A 275 -20.30 2.18 -10.64
CA ASP A 275 -19.32 1.34 -11.38
C ASP A 275 -17.89 1.78 -11.08
N PHE A 276 -17.62 3.09 -10.99
CA PHE A 276 -16.32 3.63 -10.62
C PHE A 276 -15.86 3.12 -9.24
N TRP A 277 -16.59 3.46 -8.18
CA TRP A 277 -16.21 3.09 -6.81
C TRP A 277 -16.47 1.62 -6.48
N GLY A 278 -17.52 1.05 -7.08
CA GLY A 278 -18.04 -0.30 -6.83
C GLY A 278 -17.50 -1.38 -7.77
N ARG A 279 -16.72 -1.06 -8.81
CA ARG A 279 -16.00 -2.10 -9.59
C ARG A 279 -14.59 -1.73 -10.00
N ARG A 280 -14.37 -0.49 -10.45
CA ARG A 280 -13.17 -0.13 -11.22
C ARG A 280 -12.04 0.52 -10.43
N TRP A 281 -12.39 1.21 -9.34
CA TRP A 281 -11.45 1.73 -8.37
C TRP A 281 -10.92 0.61 -7.47
N HIS A 282 -9.71 0.78 -6.96
CA HIS A 282 -8.97 -0.27 -6.25
C HIS A 282 -9.80 -1.00 -5.19
N TRP A 283 -9.60 -2.32 -5.05
CA TRP A 283 -10.38 -3.15 -4.14
C TRP A 283 -9.86 -3.21 -2.70
N ILE A 284 -8.77 -2.50 -2.39
CA ILE A 284 -8.03 -2.64 -1.12
C ILE A 284 -8.91 -2.42 0.12
N PHE A 285 -9.85 -1.48 0.07
CA PHE A 285 -10.69 -1.10 1.22
C PHE A 285 -12.10 -1.67 1.17
N ARG A 286 -12.44 -2.44 0.14
CA ARG A 286 -13.82 -2.86 -0.12
C ARG A 286 -14.41 -3.61 1.05
N ARG A 287 -13.71 -4.64 1.52
CA ARG A 287 -14.20 -5.52 2.57
C ARG A 287 -14.45 -4.78 3.88
N VAL A 288 -13.55 -3.87 4.23
CA VAL A 288 -13.64 -3.10 5.48
C VAL A 288 -14.77 -2.08 5.41
N PHE A 289 -15.03 -1.47 4.24
CA PHE A 289 -16.08 -0.46 4.08
C PHE A 289 -17.47 -1.03 3.74
N SER A 290 -17.57 -2.29 3.33
CA SER A 290 -18.84 -2.93 2.97
C SER A 290 -19.54 -3.62 4.15
N ARG A 291 -18.90 -3.67 5.31
CA ARG A 291 -19.44 -4.24 6.55
C ARG A 291 -19.86 -3.11 7.47
#